data_AF-A0A0K0E6I4-F1
#
_entry.id   AF-A0A0K0E6I4-F1
#
_cell.length_a   1.000
_cell.length_b   1.000
_cell.length_c   1.000
_cell.angle_alpha   90.00
_cell.angle_beta   90.00
_cell.angle_gamma   90.00
#
_symmetry.space_group_name_H-M   'P 1'
#
loop_
_entity.id
_entity.type
_entity.pdbx_description
1 polymer ?
#
loop_
_entity_poly.entity_id
_entity_poly.type
_entity_poly.pdbx_seq_one_letter_code
_entity_poly.pdbx_strand_id
1 'polypeptide(L)'
;MKLFFLQFSRSLSFKVPSPKTTILLVHNGQPKNLYYAKDFLSKQLIEYNKFPSFLAKFIIDKSINYNKTLSQCMEGYTESVEISNYLDKLSKGVENELTKVASYGSPYKVKYSFNFPISDIDYSIEKSLMNMISKDGTQRFVVLPLHPIYDTKTNEIFKKKIDNFMEKHTEILDNEYTNLKVAKNYPTSFDYSFINEWFNSNFITNYWYDRLEKICTNPEEAPDMIIFTIPYVNIPGTEKDRKEFDTIYKDICGDIIKKLGFPSPWRATFYDTWNNLISTNIFDRSNLISSIKEHQKKGKQSIVVVPLFDFIPSFDTVTLLPKIALEKNVKFLEPTNNIEFLSENLTKIIEKEMFN
;
A
#
# COMPACT_ATOMS: atom_id res chain seq x y z
N MET A 1 22.08 -8.47 56.51
CA MET A 1 20.63 -8.43 56.23
C MET A 1 20.27 -7.88 54.83
N LYS A 2 21.19 -7.97 53.85
CA LYS A 2 21.09 -7.38 52.49
C LYS A 2 21.18 -8.42 51.34
N LEU A 3 21.15 -9.72 51.66
CA LEU A 3 21.44 -10.79 50.70
C LEU A 3 20.31 -11.80 50.49
N PHE A 4 19.14 -11.62 51.13
CA PHE A 4 18.04 -12.59 51.06
C PHE A 4 16.90 -12.23 50.09
N PHE A 5 16.94 -11.06 49.44
CA PHE A 5 15.88 -10.62 48.52
C PHE A 5 16.20 -10.76 47.02
N LEU A 6 17.40 -11.27 46.66
CA LEU A 6 17.82 -11.42 45.25
C LEU A 6 17.53 -12.80 44.64
N GLN A 7 16.90 -13.71 45.39
CA GLN A 7 16.59 -15.08 44.92
C GLN A 7 15.10 -15.37 44.67
N PHE A 8 14.20 -14.38 44.81
CA PHE A 8 12.75 -14.60 44.73
C PHE A 8 12.03 -14.01 43.49
N SER A 9 12.74 -13.55 42.46
CA SER A 9 12.12 -13.12 41.18
C SER A 9 12.32 -14.11 40.02
N ARG A 10 12.80 -15.33 40.29
CA ARG A 10 13.06 -16.37 39.29
C ARG A 10 11.94 -17.42 39.12
N SER A 11 10.71 -17.09 39.47
CA SER A 11 9.56 -17.96 39.21
C SER A 11 8.46 -17.25 38.43
N LEU A 12 8.03 -17.90 37.34
CA LEU A 12 6.72 -17.77 36.69
C LEU A 12 6.54 -16.60 35.71
N SER A 13 7.18 -16.73 34.55
CA SER A 13 6.48 -16.44 33.29
C SER A 13 7.04 -17.35 32.21
N PHE A 14 6.23 -18.24 31.64
CA PHE A 14 6.40 -18.61 30.23
C PHE A 14 6.19 -17.31 29.44
N LYS A 15 7.22 -16.46 29.40
CA LYS A 15 7.22 -15.23 28.62
C LYS A 15 7.34 -15.68 27.18
N VAL A 16 6.27 -15.53 26.41
CA VAL A 16 6.35 -15.49 24.94
C VAL A 16 7.58 -14.64 24.60
N PRO A 17 8.58 -15.17 23.88
CA PRO A 17 9.78 -14.42 23.59
C PRO A 17 9.38 -13.12 22.90
N SER A 18 9.87 -12.00 23.43
CA SER A 18 9.64 -10.68 22.82
C SER A 18 10.08 -10.73 21.36
N PRO A 19 9.29 -10.21 20.40
CA PRO A 19 9.67 -10.21 19.00
C PRO A 19 11.05 -9.59 18.82
N LYS A 20 11.96 -10.34 18.19
CA LYS A 20 13.26 -9.81 17.80
C LYS A 20 13.07 -8.79 16.67
N THR A 21 12.19 -9.10 15.71
CA THR A 21 11.89 -8.21 14.58
C THR A 21 10.40 -7.88 14.53
N THR A 22 10.08 -6.59 14.49
CA THR A 22 8.71 -6.11 14.22
C THR A 22 8.64 -5.53 12.83
N ILE A 23 7.65 -5.96 12.04
CA ILE A 23 7.34 -5.40 10.73
C ILE A 23 6.04 -4.61 10.86
N LEU A 24 6.04 -3.36 10.37
CA LEU A 24 4.84 -2.56 10.25
C LEU A 24 4.44 -2.36 8.79
N LEU A 25 3.35 -2.99 8.40
CA LEU A 25 2.68 -2.76 7.12
C LEU A 25 1.87 -1.46 7.21
N VAL A 26 2.15 -0.47 6.36
CA VAL A 26 1.44 0.82 6.39
C VAL A 26 0.64 1.05 5.11
N HIS A 27 -0.60 1.50 5.26
CA HIS A 27 -1.51 1.81 4.15
C HIS A 27 -2.38 3.03 4.49
N ASN A 28 -3.00 3.67 3.50
CA ASN A 28 -3.92 4.78 3.79
C ASN A 28 -5.17 4.33 4.55
N GLY A 29 -5.63 3.11 4.28
CA GLY A 29 -6.86 2.54 4.80
C GLY A 29 -8.04 2.72 3.84
N GLN A 30 -9.20 2.21 4.26
CA GLN A 30 -10.45 2.33 3.52
C GLN A 30 -11.61 2.50 4.52
N PRO A 31 -12.33 3.64 4.50
CA PRO A 31 -13.37 3.92 5.48
C PRO A 31 -14.55 2.97 5.33
N LYS A 32 -15.08 2.50 6.47
CA LYS A 32 -16.18 1.52 6.52
C LYS A 32 -17.55 2.08 6.11
N ASN A 33 -17.74 3.39 6.19
CA ASN A 33 -18.99 4.05 5.86
C ASN A 33 -18.76 5.55 5.60
N LEU A 34 -19.83 6.24 5.19
CA LEU A 34 -19.79 7.67 4.88
C LEU A 34 -19.32 8.55 6.06
N TYR A 35 -19.63 8.16 7.30
CA TYR A 35 -19.18 8.89 8.49
C TYR A 35 -17.64 8.87 8.60
N TYR A 36 -17.01 7.69 8.49
CA TYR A 36 -15.55 7.58 8.50
C TYR A 36 -14.92 8.15 7.22
N ALA A 37 -15.60 8.10 6.07
CA ALA A 37 -15.10 8.69 4.84
C ALA A 37 -14.94 10.21 4.95
N LYS A 38 -15.84 10.90 5.68
CA LYS A 38 -15.69 12.33 5.95
C LYS A 38 -14.43 12.64 6.75
N ASP A 39 -14.16 11.87 7.82
CA ASP A 39 -12.97 12.08 8.66
C ASP A 39 -11.69 11.72 7.89
N PHE A 40 -11.71 10.61 7.14
CA PHE A 40 -10.62 10.19 6.24
C PHE A 40 -10.26 11.32 5.26
N LEU A 41 -11.22 11.81 4.48
CA LEU A 41 -10.99 12.82 3.44
C LEU A 41 -10.60 14.17 4.05
N SER A 42 -11.15 14.53 5.20
CA SER A 42 -10.78 15.76 5.91
C SER A 42 -9.33 15.71 6.37
N LYS A 43 -8.90 14.60 7.00
CA LYS A 43 -7.50 14.40 7.41
C LYS A 43 -6.56 14.32 6.23
N GLN A 44 -6.98 13.70 5.13
CA GLN A 44 -6.24 13.69 3.88
C GLN A 44 -5.99 15.10 3.35
N LEU A 45 -7.01 15.96 3.29
CA LEU A 45 -6.83 17.35 2.85
C LEU A 45 -5.88 18.13 3.77
N ILE A 46 -5.98 17.92 5.09
CA ILE A 46 -5.11 18.58 6.07
C ILE A 46 -3.66 18.12 5.90
N GLU A 47 -3.41 16.81 5.84
CA GLU A 47 -2.05 16.27 5.75
C GLU A 47 -1.42 16.51 4.37
N TYR A 48 -2.17 16.35 3.28
CA TYR A 48 -1.60 16.29 1.92
C TYR A 48 -1.55 17.67 1.28
N ASN A 49 -2.59 18.47 1.49
CA ASN A 49 -2.72 19.80 0.90
C ASN A 49 -2.46 20.94 1.90
N LYS A 50 -2.06 20.60 3.14
CA LYS A 50 -1.85 21.57 4.24
C LYS A 50 -3.06 22.47 4.47
N PHE A 51 -4.26 21.92 4.26
CA PHE A 51 -5.49 22.68 4.33
C PHE A 51 -5.86 23.00 5.80
N PRO A 52 -6.39 24.20 6.11
CA PRO A 52 -6.82 24.51 7.47
C PRO A 52 -7.92 23.56 7.95
N SER A 53 -7.76 23.00 9.16
CA SER A 53 -8.62 21.92 9.69
C SER A 53 -10.11 22.26 9.72
N PHE A 54 -10.46 23.49 10.11
CA PHE A 54 -11.84 23.96 10.17
C PHE A 54 -12.48 24.06 8.77
N LEU A 55 -11.70 24.41 7.74
CA LEU A 55 -12.19 24.48 6.37
C LEU A 55 -12.25 23.11 5.71
N ALA A 56 -11.30 22.21 6.01
CA ALA A 56 -11.27 20.88 5.44
C ALA A 56 -12.59 20.14 5.71
N LYS A 57 -13.01 20.08 6.97
CA LYS A 57 -14.27 19.44 7.36
C LYS A 57 -15.48 20.08 6.67
N PHE A 58 -15.53 21.40 6.64
CA PHE A 58 -16.63 22.14 6.00
C PHE A 58 -16.74 21.86 4.49
N ILE A 59 -15.61 21.82 3.78
CA ILE A 59 -15.60 21.53 2.34
C ILE A 59 -16.03 20.09 2.10
N ILE A 60 -15.48 19.12 2.84
CA ILE A 60 -15.85 17.72 2.71
C ILE A 60 -17.34 17.52 2.96
N ASP A 61 -17.88 18.07 4.05
CA ASP A 61 -19.31 17.94 4.37
C ASP A 61 -20.22 18.48 3.25
N LYS A 62 -19.78 19.53 2.54
CA LYS A 62 -20.51 20.08 1.39
C LYS A 62 -20.31 19.27 0.11
N SER A 63 -19.09 18.82 -0.19
CA SER A 63 -18.76 18.20 -1.47
C SER A 63 -19.15 16.72 -1.54
N ILE A 64 -19.13 16.02 -0.40
CA ILE A 64 -19.24 14.57 -0.35
C ILE A 64 -20.56 14.05 -0.93
N ASN A 65 -21.66 14.77 -0.68
CA ASN A 65 -22.99 14.42 -1.18
C ASN A 65 -23.11 14.51 -2.71
N TYR A 66 -22.20 15.24 -3.36
CA TYR A 66 -22.17 15.38 -4.82
C TYR A 66 -21.16 14.45 -5.48
N ASN A 67 -20.34 13.74 -4.70
CA ASN A 67 -19.35 12.80 -5.22
C ASN A 67 -19.99 11.43 -5.44
N LYS A 68 -20.53 11.22 -6.66
CA LYS A 68 -21.16 9.96 -7.06
C LYS A 68 -20.22 8.76 -6.92
N THR A 69 -18.94 8.93 -7.25
CA THR A 69 -17.94 7.85 -7.14
C THR A 69 -17.81 7.38 -5.71
N LEU A 70 -17.69 8.31 -4.76
CA LEU A 70 -17.58 7.97 -3.36
C LEU A 70 -18.85 7.30 -2.83
N SER A 71 -20.03 7.84 -3.13
CA SER A 71 -21.30 7.23 -2.71
C SER A 71 -21.39 5.79 -3.21
N GLN A 72 -21.01 5.53 -4.45
CA GLN A 72 -20.99 4.19 -5.03
C GLN A 72 -19.98 3.26 -4.36
N CYS A 73 -18.78 3.76 -4.04
CA CYS A 73 -17.79 3.01 -3.27
C CYS A 73 -18.34 2.63 -1.88
N MET A 74 -19.03 3.56 -1.21
CA MET A 74 -19.64 3.31 0.10
C MET A 74 -20.78 2.29 0.01
N GLU A 75 -21.64 2.37 -1.01
CA GLU A 75 -22.73 1.42 -1.24
C GLU A 75 -22.21 0.01 -1.51
N GLY A 76 -21.13 -0.12 -2.29
CA GLY A 76 -20.50 -1.41 -2.56
C GLY A 76 -19.67 -1.97 -1.40
N TYR A 77 -19.35 -1.16 -0.38
CA TYR A 77 -18.46 -1.60 0.71
C TYR A 77 -19.04 -2.79 1.48
N THR A 78 -20.36 -2.85 1.67
CA THR A 78 -21.01 -3.94 2.43
C THR A 78 -20.85 -5.31 1.79
N GLU A 79 -20.54 -5.35 0.50
CA GLU A 79 -20.31 -6.58 -0.27
C GLU A 79 -18.82 -6.94 -0.35
N SER A 80 -17.94 -6.03 0.08
CA SER A 80 -16.49 -6.18 -0.01
C SER A 80 -15.87 -6.71 1.28
N VAL A 81 -14.70 -7.36 1.18
CA VAL A 81 -13.92 -7.75 2.36
C VAL A 81 -13.37 -6.48 3.01
N GLU A 82 -13.67 -6.27 4.29
CA GLU A 82 -13.10 -5.15 5.04
C GLU A 82 -11.57 -5.18 4.99
N ILE A 83 -10.96 -4.04 4.64
CA ILE A 83 -9.50 -3.94 4.48
C ILE A 83 -8.72 -4.35 5.73
N SER A 84 -9.25 -4.10 6.93
CA SER A 84 -8.64 -4.55 8.19
C SER A 84 -8.59 -6.07 8.29
N ASN A 85 -9.65 -6.76 7.87
CA ASN A 85 -9.70 -8.23 7.89
C ASN A 85 -8.75 -8.82 6.83
N TYR A 86 -8.62 -8.15 5.68
CA TYR A 86 -7.63 -8.52 4.67
C TYR A 86 -6.19 -8.37 5.19
N LEU A 87 -5.87 -7.21 5.78
CA LEU A 87 -4.53 -6.93 6.29
C LEU A 87 -4.16 -7.71 7.55
N ASP A 88 -5.12 -8.11 8.38
CA ASP A 88 -4.88 -9.05 9.49
C ASP A 88 -4.41 -10.42 8.95
N LYS A 89 -5.10 -10.94 7.94
CA LYS A 89 -4.69 -12.21 7.29
C LYS A 89 -3.35 -12.06 6.57
N LEU A 90 -3.13 -10.96 5.85
CA LEU A 90 -1.86 -10.67 5.18
C LEU A 90 -0.71 -10.57 6.18
N SER A 91 -0.91 -9.86 7.29
CA SER A 91 0.10 -9.74 8.36
C SER A 91 0.50 -11.11 8.90
N LYS A 92 -0.49 -11.97 9.21
CA LYS A 92 -0.24 -13.34 9.66
C LYS A 92 0.45 -14.19 8.60
N GLY A 93 0.08 -14.03 7.34
CA GLY A 93 0.73 -14.71 6.21
C GLY A 93 2.22 -14.33 6.11
N VAL A 94 2.53 -13.04 6.12
CA VAL A 94 3.92 -12.53 6.10
C VAL A 94 4.69 -12.98 7.34
N GLU A 95 4.08 -12.97 8.53
CA GLU A 95 4.73 -13.46 9.77
C GLU A 95 5.10 -14.94 9.67
N ASN A 96 4.19 -15.76 9.16
CA ASN A 96 4.41 -17.19 8.95
C ASN A 96 5.51 -17.44 7.91
N GLU A 97 5.50 -16.71 6.78
CA GLU A 97 6.51 -16.87 5.74
C GLU A 97 7.90 -16.41 6.22
N LEU A 98 8.02 -15.25 6.88
CA LEU A 98 9.26 -14.78 7.49
C LEU A 98 9.82 -15.79 8.50
N THR A 99 8.96 -16.37 9.34
CA THR A 99 9.37 -17.37 10.32
C THR A 99 9.91 -18.64 9.67
N LYS A 100 9.42 -19.01 8.48
CA LYS A 100 9.91 -20.16 7.71
C LYS A 100 11.23 -19.88 7.00
N VAL A 101 11.36 -18.73 6.34
CA VAL A 101 12.48 -18.47 5.40
C VAL A 101 13.64 -17.70 6.04
N ALA A 102 13.38 -16.85 7.04
CA ALA A 102 14.34 -15.91 7.58
C ALA A 102 14.55 -16.10 9.11
N SER A 103 15.06 -17.24 9.54
CA SER A 103 15.17 -17.55 10.99
C SER A 103 15.96 -16.53 11.83
N TYR A 104 16.85 -15.74 11.21
CA TYR A 104 17.74 -14.79 11.89
C TYR A 104 17.01 -13.61 12.57
N GLY A 105 15.83 -13.22 12.07
CA GLY A 105 15.02 -12.16 12.67
C GLY A 105 13.92 -12.67 13.61
N SER A 106 13.79 -13.98 13.78
CA SER A 106 12.76 -14.62 14.60
C SER A 106 12.98 -14.38 16.12
N PRO A 107 11.91 -14.24 16.94
CA PRO A 107 10.50 -14.25 16.56
C PRO A 107 10.08 -12.97 15.86
N TYR A 108 9.30 -13.12 14.79
CA TYR A 108 8.70 -12.02 14.05
C TYR A 108 7.39 -11.59 14.69
N LYS A 109 7.08 -10.29 14.55
CA LYS A 109 5.74 -9.75 14.79
C LYS A 109 5.37 -8.83 13.65
N VAL A 110 4.33 -9.18 12.89
CA VAL A 110 3.86 -8.35 11.78
C VAL A 110 2.56 -7.67 12.19
N LYS A 111 2.53 -6.34 12.09
CA LYS A 111 1.35 -5.52 12.34
C LYS A 111 1.02 -4.72 11.09
N TYR A 112 -0.21 -4.23 11.03
CA TYR A 112 -0.62 -3.23 10.06
C TYR A 112 -1.09 -1.96 10.75
N SER A 113 -1.05 -0.84 10.03
CA SER A 113 -1.60 0.44 10.49
C SER A 113 -2.08 1.28 9.32
N PHE A 114 -3.01 2.18 9.64
CA PHE A 114 -3.59 3.09 8.67
C PHE A 114 -3.14 4.52 8.94
N ASN A 115 -2.86 5.25 7.86
CA ASN A 115 -2.57 6.68 7.98
C ASN A 115 -3.81 7.47 8.41
N PHE A 116 -4.98 7.04 7.94
CA PHE A 116 -6.26 7.66 8.23
C PHE A 116 -7.22 6.74 8.99
N PRO A 117 -8.18 7.30 9.73
CA PRO A 117 -9.21 6.52 10.40
C PRO A 117 -10.13 5.81 9.41
N ILE A 118 -10.41 4.55 9.72
CA ILE A 118 -11.33 3.72 8.92
C ILE A 118 -12.56 3.26 9.71
N SER A 119 -12.48 3.31 11.04
CA SER A 119 -13.44 2.82 12.02
C SER A 119 -13.24 3.50 13.38
N ASP A 120 -14.05 3.12 14.37
CA ASP A 120 -13.89 3.44 15.79
C ASP A 120 -12.65 2.80 16.43
N ILE A 121 -12.19 1.66 15.90
CA ILE A 121 -10.92 1.06 16.32
C ILE A 121 -9.76 1.92 15.84
N ASP A 122 -8.90 2.35 16.78
CA ASP A 122 -7.69 3.10 16.47
C ASP A 122 -6.59 2.18 15.92
N TYR A 123 -6.36 2.31 14.61
CA TYR A 123 -5.30 1.65 13.83
C TYR A 123 -4.17 2.61 13.44
N SER A 124 -4.03 3.75 14.11
CA SER A 124 -3.03 4.76 13.77
C SER A 124 -1.60 4.23 13.82
N ILE A 125 -0.75 4.76 12.95
CA ILE A 125 0.69 4.50 12.93
C ILE A 125 1.28 4.80 14.32
N GLU A 126 0.93 5.93 14.93
CA GLU A 126 1.42 6.37 16.23
C GLU A 126 1.08 5.37 17.35
N LYS A 127 -0.15 4.83 17.38
CA LYS A 127 -0.54 3.81 18.36
C LYS A 127 0.28 2.54 18.19
N SER A 128 0.52 2.12 16.95
CA SER A 128 1.35 0.93 16.68
C SER A 128 2.79 1.12 17.10
N LEU A 129 3.38 2.28 16.81
CA LEU A 129 4.74 2.63 17.23
C LEU A 129 4.86 2.73 18.76
N MET A 130 3.89 3.37 19.43
CA MET A 130 3.84 3.43 20.90
C MET A 130 3.77 2.04 21.52
N ASN A 131 2.93 1.14 20.98
CA ASN A 131 2.85 -0.24 21.46
C ASN A 131 4.17 -1.00 21.24
N MET A 132 4.83 -0.79 20.09
CA MET A 132 6.12 -1.41 19.81
C MET A 132 7.17 -1.00 20.85
N ILE A 133 7.35 0.31 21.03
CA ILE A 133 8.36 0.87 21.94
C ILE A 133 8.12 0.46 23.40
N SER A 134 6.86 0.48 23.84
CA SER A 134 6.51 0.28 25.25
C SER A 134 6.35 -1.18 25.68
N LYS A 135 6.06 -2.11 24.74
CA LYS A 135 5.66 -3.49 25.10
C LYS A 135 6.44 -4.58 24.38
N ASP A 136 6.89 -4.36 23.15
CA ASP A 136 7.28 -5.47 22.28
C ASP A 136 8.76 -5.88 22.39
N GLY A 137 9.63 -5.11 23.04
CA GLY A 137 11.05 -5.48 23.20
C GLY A 137 11.77 -5.71 21.87
N THR A 138 11.30 -5.04 20.81
CA THR A 138 11.80 -5.14 19.43
C THR A 138 13.25 -4.73 19.32
N GLN A 139 14.04 -5.47 18.53
CA GLN A 139 15.45 -5.17 18.22
C GLN A 139 15.65 -4.67 16.78
N ARG A 140 14.87 -5.17 15.82
CA ARG A 140 14.84 -4.66 14.43
C ARG A 140 13.42 -4.25 14.09
N PHE A 141 13.25 -3.05 13.57
CA PHE A 141 11.98 -2.49 13.16
C PHE A 141 12.03 -2.14 11.67
N VAL A 142 11.16 -2.76 10.88
CA VAL A 142 11.06 -2.50 9.44
C VAL A 142 9.67 -1.99 9.12
N VAL A 143 9.60 -0.91 8.36
CA VAL A 143 8.35 -0.40 7.81
C VAL A 143 8.25 -0.77 6.34
N LEU A 144 7.14 -1.42 5.97
CA LEU A 144 6.81 -1.73 4.59
C LEU A 144 5.53 -0.98 4.19
N PRO A 145 5.61 0.07 3.38
CA PRO A 145 4.44 0.64 2.76
C PRO A 145 3.80 -0.34 1.78
N LEU A 146 2.48 -0.46 1.86
CA LEU A 146 1.70 -1.32 0.98
C LEU A 146 1.38 -0.66 -0.36
N HIS A 147 1.69 0.63 -0.53
CA HIS A 147 1.72 1.27 -1.84
C HIS A 147 3.09 1.03 -2.49
N PRO A 148 3.16 0.46 -3.71
CA PRO A 148 4.45 0.05 -4.29
C PRO A 148 5.38 1.21 -4.69
N ILE A 149 4.83 2.40 -4.95
CA ILE A 149 5.54 3.55 -5.52
C ILE A 149 5.84 4.58 -4.43
N TYR A 150 7.06 5.16 -4.42
CA TYR A 150 7.38 6.28 -3.54
C TYR A 150 6.73 7.59 -4.04
N ASP A 151 5.50 7.83 -3.62
CA ASP A 151 4.70 9.01 -3.97
C ASP A 151 4.54 9.98 -2.79
N THR A 152 4.49 11.28 -3.10
CA THR A 152 4.34 12.38 -2.14
C THR A 152 3.02 12.34 -1.34
N LYS A 153 2.01 11.60 -1.80
CA LYS A 153 0.70 11.43 -1.13
C LYS A 153 0.57 10.09 -0.40
N THR A 154 1.63 9.28 -0.36
CA THR A 154 1.61 7.95 0.27
C THR A 154 2.90 7.73 1.06
N ASN A 155 3.89 7.06 0.47
CA ASN A 155 5.06 6.56 1.18
C ASN A 155 5.90 7.67 1.80
N GLU A 156 6.02 8.83 1.14
CA GLU A 156 6.72 9.98 1.73
C GLU A 156 6.02 10.47 3.00
N ILE A 157 4.70 10.47 3.03
CA ILE A 157 3.91 10.90 4.21
C ILE A 157 4.04 9.89 5.33
N PHE A 158 3.97 8.60 5.02
CA PHE A 158 4.19 7.55 6.02
C PHE A 158 5.59 7.68 6.62
N LYS A 159 6.61 7.84 5.77
CA LYS A 159 7.99 8.02 6.19
C LYS A 159 8.15 9.24 7.11
N LYS A 160 7.64 10.41 6.69
CA LYS A 160 7.66 11.63 7.52
C LYS A 160 6.95 11.45 8.85
N LYS A 161 5.79 10.81 8.87
CA LYS A 161 5.01 10.58 10.10
C LYS A 161 5.76 9.68 11.08
N ILE A 162 6.39 8.62 10.59
CA ILE A 162 7.20 7.70 11.38
C ILE A 162 8.48 8.37 11.84
N ASP A 163 9.22 9.05 10.97
CA ASP A 163 10.46 9.76 11.31
C ASP A 163 10.20 10.84 12.38
N ASN A 164 9.13 11.63 12.23
CA ASN A 164 8.71 12.62 13.22
C ASN A 164 8.34 11.99 14.58
N PHE A 165 7.71 10.81 14.56
CA PHE A 165 7.43 10.06 15.78
C PHE A 165 8.73 9.58 16.43
N MET A 166 9.64 9.02 15.64
CA MET A 166 10.94 8.52 16.13
C MET A 166 11.76 9.66 16.74
N GLU A 167 11.85 10.82 16.10
CA GLU A 167 12.56 11.99 16.64
C GLU A 167 12.04 12.42 18.02
N LYS A 168 10.71 12.40 18.21
CA LYS A 168 10.08 12.74 19.48
C LYS A 168 10.34 11.70 20.56
N HIS A 169 10.23 10.42 20.22
CA HIS A 169 10.18 9.32 21.20
C HIS A 169 11.48 8.50 21.31
N THR A 170 12.51 8.80 20.53
CA THR A 170 13.78 8.07 20.55
C THR A 170 15.01 8.99 20.55
N GLU A 171 16.15 8.41 20.89
CA GLU A 171 17.48 9.02 20.81
C GLU A 171 18.38 8.13 19.95
N ILE A 172 19.33 8.72 19.24
CA ILE A 172 20.29 7.97 18.42
C ILE A 172 21.40 7.46 19.34
N LEU A 173 21.70 6.16 19.29
CA LEU A 173 22.80 5.57 20.07
C LEU A 173 24.16 5.95 19.51
N ASP A 174 24.27 5.94 18.19
CA ASP A 174 25.50 6.15 17.46
C ASP A 174 25.24 7.08 16.27
N ASN A 175 25.94 8.22 16.25
CA ASN A 175 25.80 9.19 15.16
C ASN A 175 26.34 8.65 13.82
N GLU A 176 27.19 7.63 13.84
CA GLU A 176 27.61 6.92 12.63
C GLU A 176 26.52 5.97 12.11
N TYR A 177 25.72 5.41 13.01
CA TYR A 177 24.62 4.48 12.69
C TYR A 177 23.26 5.06 13.12
N THR A 178 22.79 6.07 12.39
CA THR A 178 21.57 6.85 12.70
C THR A 178 20.28 6.03 12.78
N ASN A 179 20.31 4.79 12.29
CA ASN A 179 19.20 3.84 12.33
C ASN A 179 19.03 3.18 13.70
N LEU A 180 20.10 3.10 14.50
CA LEU A 180 20.05 2.53 15.83
C LEU A 180 19.51 3.54 16.86
N LYS A 181 18.34 3.22 17.42
CA LYS A 181 17.55 4.11 18.26
C LYS A 181 17.31 3.53 19.64
N VAL A 182 17.34 4.36 20.68
CA VAL A 182 16.82 4.03 22.03
C VAL A 182 15.50 4.73 22.23
N ALA A 183 14.50 4.01 22.72
CA ALA A 183 13.26 4.62 23.17
C ALA A 183 13.45 5.45 24.44
N LYS A 184 12.98 6.70 24.42
CA LYS A 184 12.94 7.55 25.61
C LYS A 184 11.97 6.95 26.63
N ASN A 185 12.40 6.83 27.88
CA ASN A 185 11.62 6.28 29.00
C ASN A 185 11.28 4.78 28.92
N TYR A 186 11.86 4.02 27.98
CA TYR A 186 11.64 2.58 27.86
C TYR A 186 12.98 1.85 27.66
N PRO A 187 13.18 0.65 28.23
CA PRO A 187 14.42 -0.11 28.10
C PRO A 187 14.49 -0.86 26.74
N THR A 188 14.13 -0.19 25.65
CA THR A 188 14.06 -0.77 24.30
C THR A 188 15.02 -0.02 23.40
N SER A 189 15.94 -0.73 22.77
CA SER A 189 16.75 -0.22 21.66
C SER A 189 16.49 -1.07 20.42
N PHE A 190 16.41 -0.43 19.27
CA PHE A 190 16.10 -1.08 18.02
C PHE A 190 16.75 -0.38 16.84
N ASP A 191 17.00 -1.16 15.79
CA ASP A 191 17.46 -0.68 14.50
C ASP A 191 16.26 -0.46 13.57
N TYR A 192 16.16 0.70 12.94
CA TYR A 192 15.02 1.14 12.14
C TYR A 192 15.35 1.22 10.64
N SER A 193 14.49 0.64 9.82
CA SER A 193 14.53 0.73 8.35
C SER A 193 13.13 1.01 7.77
N PHE A 194 13.10 1.70 6.62
CA PHE A 194 11.89 2.02 5.88
C PHE A 194 12.09 1.67 4.41
N ILE A 195 11.30 0.74 3.90
CA ILE A 195 11.32 0.35 2.49
C ILE A 195 10.60 1.44 1.70
N ASN A 196 11.32 2.24 0.91
CA ASN A 196 10.72 3.38 0.22
C ASN A 196 9.72 2.94 -0.86
N GLU A 197 10.07 1.93 -1.64
CA GLU A 197 9.28 1.45 -2.77
C GLU A 197 9.66 0.02 -3.15
N TRP A 198 8.77 -0.64 -3.88
CA TRP A 198 8.94 -2.01 -4.36
C TRP A 198 8.25 -2.28 -5.70
N PHE A 199 7.82 -1.24 -6.43
CA PHE A 199 7.11 -1.38 -7.72
C PHE A 199 7.94 -2.02 -8.84
N ASN A 200 9.26 -2.07 -8.69
CA ASN A 200 10.20 -2.75 -9.60
C ASN A 200 10.43 -4.23 -9.24
N SER A 201 9.65 -4.79 -8.31
CA SER A 201 9.77 -6.20 -7.90
C SER A 201 9.39 -7.14 -9.04
N ASN A 202 10.28 -8.08 -9.38
CA ASN A 202 10.11 -9.04 -10.49
C ASN A 202 8.79 -9.83 -10.45
N PHE A 203 8.19 -10.02 -9.27
CA PHE A 203 6.93 -10.75 -9.16
C PHE A 203 5.76 -10.03 -9.85
N ILE A 204 5.81 -8.70 -9.99
CA ILE A 204 4.75 -7.91 -10.62
C ILE A 204 4.60 -8.33 -12.09
N THR A 205 5.72 -8.40 -12.81
CA THR A 205 5.77 -8.87 -14.20
C THR A 205 5.26 -10.30 -14.32
N ASN A 206 5.73 -11.21 -13.45
CA ASN A 206 5.33 -12.62 -13.49
C ASN A 206 3.84 -12.81 -13.20
N TYR A 207 3.32 -12.12 -12.18
CA TYR A 207 1.92 -12.18 -11.79
C TYR A 207 0.99 -11.77 -12.93
N TRP A 208 1.26 -10.63 -13.56
CA TRP A 208 0.40 -10.15 -14.64
C TRP A 208 0.59 -10.96 -15.93
N TYR A 209 1.80 -11.45 -16.21
CA TYR A 209 2.04 -12.39 -17.30
C TYR A 209 1.19 -13.66 -17.15
N ASP A 210 1.25 -14.36 -16.02
CA ASP A 210 0.54 -15.64 -15.82
C ASP A 210 -0.98 -15.48 -15.98
N ARG A 211 -1.49 -14.28 -15.67
CA ARG A 211 -2.90 -13.94 -15.79
C ARG A 211 -3.31 -13.54 -17.19
N LEU A 212 -2.50 -12.73 -17.86
CA LEU A 212 -2.75 -12.32 -19.24
C LEU A 212 -2.56 -13.47 -20.20
N GLU A 213 -1.61 -14.38 -19.95
CA GLU A 213 -1.37 -15.57 -20.76
C GLU A 213 -2.66 -16.38 -20.92
N LYS A 214 -3.37 -16.67 -19.81
CA LYS A 214 -4.65 -17.40 -19.82
C LYS A 214 -5.72 -16.78 -20.72
N ILE A 215 -5.72 -15.45 -20.85
CA ILE A 215 -6.70 -14.71 -21.68
C ILE A 215 -6.21 -14.63 -23.12
N CYS A 216 -4.92 -14.39 -23.32
CA CYS A 216 -4.33 -14.19 -24.65
C CYS A 216 -4.19 -15.50 -25.43
N THR A 217 -4.04 -16.65 -24.75
CA THR A 217 -3.96 -17.96 -25.40
C THR A 217 -5.31 -18.50 -25.88
N ASN A 218 -6.43 -17.95 -25.39
CA ASN A 218 -7.76 -18.30 -25.88
C ASN A 218 -8.11 -17.38 -27.08
N PRO A 219 -8.14 -17.88 -28.34
CA PRO A 219 -8.35 -17.03 -29.52
C PRO A 219 -9.66 -16.24 -29.50
N GLU A 220 -10.69 -16.75 -28.84
CA GLU A 220 -12.01 -16.10 -28.73
C GLU A 220 -12.03 -14.97 -27.69
N GLU A 221 -11.09 -14.97 -26.74
CA GLU A 221 -10.97 -13.97 -25.68
C GLU A 221 -9.76 -13.04 -25.85
N ALA A 222 -8.91 -13.32 -26.84
CA ALA A 222 -7.67 -12.59 -27.05
C ALA A 222 -7.95 -11.08 -27.24
N PRO A 223 -7.34 -10.20 -26.44
CA PRO A 223 -7.64 -8.78 -26.50
C PRO A 223 -6.99 -8.11 -27.71
N ASP A 224 -7.75 -7.22 -28.37
CA ASP A 224 -7.24 -6.31 -29.41
C ASP A 224 -6.22 -5.31 -28.84
N MET A 225 -6.28 -5.09 -27.52
CA MET A 225 -5.46 -4.14 -26.80
C MET A 225 -5.41 -4.42 -25.29
N ILE A 226 -4.23 -4.20 -24.69
CA ILE A 226 -4.04 -4.24 -23.24
C ILE A 226 -3.72 -2.82 -22.75
N ILE A 227 -4.45 -2.33 -21.75
CA ILE A 227 -4.18 -1.05 -21.09
C ILE A 227 -3.73 -1.33 -19.67
N PHE A 228 -2.45 -1.13 -19.40
CA PHE A 228 -1.91 -1.10 -18.03
C PHE A 228 -2.22 0.26 -17.42
N THR A 229 -2.74 0.27 -16.20
CA THR A 229 -3.14 1.49 -15.53
C THR A 229 -2.68 1.49 -14.08
N ILE A 230 -2.33 2.66 -13.57
CA ILE A 230 -1.95 2.89 -12.17
C ILE A 230 -2.61 4.17 -11.66
N PRO A 231 -2.73 4.38 -10.34
CA PRO A 231 -3.14 5.68 -9.81
C PRO A 231 -2.26 6.82 -10.33
N TYR A 232 -2.83 8.02 -10.48
CA TYR A 232 -2.00 9.22 -10.64
C TYR A 232 -1.08 9.40 -9.43
N VAL A 233 0.23 9.37 -9.68
CA VAL A 233 1.27 9.56 -8.67
C VAL A 233 1.93 10.93 -8.82
N ASN A 234 2.44 11.46 -7.72
CA ASN A 234 3.26 12.65 -7.67
C ASN A 234 4.62 12.28 -7.10
N ILE A 235 5.53 11.88 -7.99
CA ILE A 235 6.90 11.45 -7.67
C ILE A 235 7.69 12.66 -7.14
N PRO A 236 8.29 12.57 -5.94
CA PRO A 236 9.11 13.64 -5.39
C PRO A 236 10.39 13.84 -6.22
N GLY A 237 10.93 15.06 -6.20
CA GLY A 237 12.18 15.39 -6.88
C GLY A 237 12.00 16.20 -8.18
N THR A 238 12.95 16.02 -9.07
CA THR A 238 13.12 16.78 -10.32
C THR A 238 12.29 16.20 -11.47
N GLU A 239 12.26 16.90 -12.60
CA GLU A 239 11.66 16.36 -13.83
C GLU A 239 12.38 15.10 -14.32
N LYS A 240 13.68 14.96 -14.04
CA LYS A 240 14.45 13.76 -14.38
C LYS A 240 13.91 12.53 -13.64
N ASP A 241 13.66 12.67 -12.34
CA ASP A 241 13.14 11.57 -11.50
C ASP A 241 11.75 11.11 -11.99
N ARG A 242 10.89 12.06 -12.40
CA ARG A 242 9.59 11.74 -13.01
C ARG A 242 9.72 10.99 -14.34
N LYS A 243 10.65 11.40 -15.21
CA LYS A 243 10.90 10.71 -16.48
C LYS A 243 11.49 9.32 -16.28
N GLU A 244 12.33 9.15 -15.27
CA GLU A 244 12.89 7.85 -14.90
C GLU A 244 11.79 6.91 -14.41
N PHE A 245 10.91 7.37 -13.52
CA PHE A 245 9.72 6.62 -13.11
C PHE A 245 8.85 6.21 -14.30
N ASP A 246 8.52 7.14 -15.20
CA ASP A 246 7.71 6.86 -16.39
C ASP A 246 8.37 5.84 -17.33
N THR A 247 9.70 5.83 -17.38
CA THR A 247 10.48 4.87 -18.17
C THR A 247 10.37 3.48 -17.54
N ILE A 248 10.65 3.35 -16.24
CA ILE A 248 10.57 2.06 -15.53
C ILE A 248 9.14 1.51 -15.57
N TYR A 249 8.11 2.34 -15.39
CA TYR A 249 6.71 1.94 -15.51
C TYR A 249 6.40 1.33 -16.88
N LYS A 250 6.87 1.97 -17.96
CA LYS A 250 6.70 1.45 -19.32
C LYS A 250 7.54 0.21 -19.58
N ASP A 251 8.73 0.11 -19.00
CA ASP A 251 9.60 -1.06 -19.14
C ASP A 251 8.95 -2.29 -18.49
N ILE A 252 8.34 -2.16 -17.29
CA ILE A 252 7.58 -3.24 -16.65
C ILE A 252 6.42 -3.70 -17.56
N CYS A 253 5.66 -2.76 -18.13
CA CYS A 253 4.59 -3.09 -19.07
C CYS A 253 5.14 -3.81 -20.32
N GLY A 254 6.25 -3.31 -20.87
CA GLY A 254 6.92 -3.88 -22.03
C GLY A 254 7.45 -5.28 -21.76
N ASP A 255 7.98 -5.55 -20.57
CA ASP A 255 8.48 -6.85 -20.15
C ASP A 255 7.36 -7.88 -20.04
N ILE A 256 6.18 -7.49 -19.52
CA ILE A 256 4.99 -8.35 -19.50
C ILE A 256 4.60 -8.73 -20.94
N ILE A 257 4.51 -7.76 -21.84
CA ILE A 257 4.13 -7.99 -23.24
C ILE A 257 5.17 -8.83 -23.98
N LYS A 258 6.46 -8.56 -23.75
CA LYS A 258 7.55 -9.35 -24.33
C LYS A 258 7.49 -10.80 -23.86
N LYS A 259 7.18 -11.03 -22.58
CA LYS A 259 7.05 -12.37 -22.02
C LYS A 259 5.85 -13.13 -22.60
N LEU A 260 4.73 -12.43 -22.90
CA LEU A 260 3.57 -13.02 -23.58
C LEU A 260 3.86 -13.53 -25.00
N GLY A 261 4.93 -13.07 -25.66
CA GLY A 261 5.36 -13.59 -26.96
C GLY A 261 4.50 -13.18 -28.17
N PHE A 262 3.34 -12.55 -27.95
CA PHE A 262 2.47 -12.04 -29.00
C PHE A 262 2.28 -10.52 -28.84
N PRO A 263 2.51 -9.71 -29.88
CA PRO A 263 2.45 -8.25 -29.78
C PRO A 263 1.01 -7.75 -29.78
N SER A 264 0.26 -7.98 -28.70
CA SER A 264 -0.97 -7.22 -28.47
C SER A 264 -0.59 -5.74 -28.32
N PRO A 265 -1.23 -4.83 -29.06
CA PRO A 265 -1.06 -3.40 -28.85
C PRO A 265 -1.32 -3.05 -27.39
N TRP A 266 -0.44 -2.26 -26.78
CA TRP A 266 -0.59 -1.92 -25.37
C TRP A 266 -0.35 -0.44 -25.08
N ARG A 267 -0.89 0.04 -23.96
CA ARG A 267 -0.64 1.39 -23.44
C ARG A 267 -0.48 1.37 -21.93
N ALA A 268 0.34 2.29 -21.43
CA ALA A 268 0.41 2.65 -20.02
C ALA A 268 -0.45 3.91 -19.81
N THR A 269 -1.35 3.87 -18.83
CA THR A 269 -2.27 4.95 -18.49
C THR A 269 -2.30 5.20 -16.99
N PHE A 270 -3.04 6.23 -16.60
CA PHE A 270 -3.27 6.59 -15.20
C PHE A 270 -4.77 6.72 -14.92
N TYR A 271 -5.18 6.56 -13.67
CA TYR A 271 -6.56 6.79 -13.26
C TYR A 271 -6.64 7.61 -11.96
N ASP A 272 -7.75 8.32 -11.79
CA ASP A 272 -8.06 9.04 -10.55
C ASP A 272 -8.63 8.06 -9.53
N THR A 273 -8.07 8.01 -8.33
CA THR A 273 -8.51 7.13 -7.25
C THR A 273 -9.84 7.58 -6.64
N TRP A 274 -10.52 6.68 -5.92
CA TRP A 274 -11.82 6.93 -5.28
C TRP A 274 -11.85 8.16 -4.36
N ASN A 275 -10.73 8.48 -3.73
CA ASN A 275 -10.57 9.59 -2.80
C ASN A 275 -10.21 10.91 -3.50
N ASN A 276 -10.18 10.94 -4.84
CA ASN A 276 -10.02 12.19 -5.57
C ASN A 276 -11.37 12.96 -5.60
N LEU A 277 -11.43 14.11 -4.94
CA LEU A 277 -12.63 14.94 -4.86
C LEU A 277 -12.90 15.73 -6.15
N ILE A 278 -11.83 16.04 -6.89
CA ILE A 278 -11.90 16.80 -8.15
C ILE A 278 -11.01 16.07 -9.15
N SER A 279 -11.63 15.39 -10.11
CA SER A 279 -10.88 14.82 -11.22
C SER A 279 -10.38 15.96 -12.11
N THR A 280 -9.14 16.40 -11.87
CA THR A 280 -8.46 17.42 -12.66
C THR A 280 -7.89 16.86 -13.96
N ASN A 281 -7.84 15.53 -14.08
CA ASN A 281 -7.08 14.83 -15.10
C ASN A 281 -7.95 14.22 -16.20
N ILE A 282 -9.26 14.52 -16.26
CA ILE A 282 -10.18 13.95 -17.26
C ILE A 282 -9.72 14.25 -18.69
N PHE A 283 -9.15 15.44 -18.91
CA PHE A 283 -8.66 15.87 -20.23
C PHE A 283 -7.24 15.43 -20.54
N ASP A 284 -6.56 14.82 -19.58
CA ASP A 284 -5.25 14.22 -19.82
C ASP A 284 -5.43 13.00 -20.75
N ARG A 285 -4.67 12.96 -21.84
CA ARG A 285 -4.71 11.84 -22.80
C ARG A 285 -4.17 10.55 -22.19
N SER A 286 -3.33 10.66 -21.16
CA SER A 286 -2.83 9.51 -20.41
C SER A 286 -3.85 8.95 -19.42
N ASN A 287 -4.97 9.64 -19.21
CA ASN A 287 -6.08 9.16 -18.40
C ASN A 287 -6.71 7.91 -19.05
N LEU A 288 -6.98 6.88 -18.23
CA LEU A 288 -7.60 5.62 -18.63
C LEU A 288 -8.87 5.83 -19.46
N ILE A 289 -9.78 6.71 -19.02
CA ILE A 289 -11.06 6.95 -19.70
C ILE A 289 -10.85 7.57 -21.08
N SER A 290 -9.92 8.51 -21.19
CA SER A 290 -9.55 9.15 -22.46
C SER A 290 -8.88 8.17 -23.41
N SER A 291 -7.97 7.34 -22.91
CA SER A 291 -7.27 6.31 -23.68
C SER A 291 -8.24 5.26 -24.23
N ILE A 292 -9.15 4.72 -23.41
CA ILE A 292 -10.17 3.77 -23.85
C ILE A 292 -11.01 4.37 -25.00
N LYS A 293 -11.53 5.59 -24.82
CA LYS A 293 -12.34 6.27 -25.84
C LYS A 293 -11.57 6.48 -27.15
N GLU A 294 -10.30 6.88 -27.07
CA GLU A 294 -9.46 7.08 -28.25
C GLU A 294 -9.24 5.78 -29.02
N HIS A 295 -8.98 4.68 -28.31
CA HIS A 295 -8.71 3.39 -28.94
C HIS A 295 -9.96 2.70 -29.49
N GLN A 296 -11.11 2.86 -28.85
CA GLN A 296 -12.41 2.43 -29.40
C GLN A 296 -12.74 3.16 -30.70
N LYS A 297 -12.45 4.48 -30.79
CA LYS A 297 -12.59 5.24 -32.05
C LYS A 297 -11.67 4.71 -33.17
N LYS A 298 -10.56 4.05 -32.82
CA LYS A 298 -9.63 3.39 -33.75
C LYS A 298 -10.02 1.93 -34.05
N GLY A 299 -11.21 1.49 -33.64
CA GLY A 299 -11.75 0.17 -33.94
C GLY A 299 -11.33 -0.94 -32.97
N LYS A 300 -10.69 -0.62 -31.83
CA LYS A 300 -10.38 -1.61 -30.78
C LYS A 300 -11.65 -1.93 -29.99
N GLN A 301 -12.13 -3.17 -30.10
CA GLN A 301 -13.38 -3.61 -29.46
C GLN A 301 -13.10 -4.40 -28.17
N SER A 302 -12.11 -5.30 -28.20
CA SER A 302 -11.70 -6.10 -27.05
C SER A 302 -10.51 -5.46 -26.35
N ILE A 303 -10.79 -4.61 -25.34
CA ILE A 303 -9.75 -3.96 -24.52
C ILE A 303 -9.73 -4.61 -23.14
N VAL A 304 -8.55 -4.95 -22.63
CA VAL A 304 -8.35 -5.42 -21.25
C VAL A 304 -7.62 -4.36 -20.43
N VAL A 305 -8.20 -3.93 -19.32
CA VAL A 305 -7.61 -2.99 -18.35
C VAL A 305 -6.94 -3.77 -17.22
N VAL A 306 -5.67 -3.46 -16.95
CA VAL A 306 -4.82 -4.14 -15.96
C VAL A 306 -4.36 -3.13 -14.90
N PRO A 307 -4.78 -3.25 -13.62
CA PRO A 307 -4.37 -2.34 -12.55
C PRO A 307 -2.97 -2.74 -12.02
N LEU A 308 -1.91 -2.26 -12.67
CA LEU A 308 -0.57 -2.87 -12.59
C LEU A 308 -0.03 -3.01 -11.15
N PHE A 309 -0.35 -2.07 -10.26
CA PHE A 309 0.20 -2.00 -8.92
C PHE A 309 -0.82 -2.19 -7.78
N ASP A 310 -2.10 -2.39 -8.09
CA ASP A 310 -3.15 -2.52 -7.08
C ASP A 310 -3.40 -3.99 -6.72
N PHE A 311 -2.51 -4.55 -5.91
CA PHE A 311 -2.61 -5.95 -5.46
C PHE A 311 -3.53 -6.16 -4.26
N ILE A 312 -3.78 -5.10 -3.49
CA ILE A 312 -4.60 -5.11 -2.28
C ILE A 312 -6.00 -4.64 -2.65
N PRO A 313 -7.05 -5.39 -2.25
CA PRO A 313 -8.43 -4.99 -2.54
C PRO A 313 -8.72 -3.61 -1.94
N SER A 314 -9.10 -2.68 -2.80
CA SER A 314 -9.51 -1.34 -2.43
C SER A 314 -10.75 -0.92 -3.21
N PHE A 315 -11.33 0.23 -2.90
CA PHE A 315 -12.41 0.82 -3.71
C PHE A 315 -12.00 1.02 -5.17
N ASP A 316 -10.71 1.21 -5.46
CA ASP A 316 -10.22 1.37 -6.82
C ASP A 316 -10.41 0.08 -7.62
N THR A 317 -10.04 -1.07 -7.05
CA THR A 317 -10.11 -2.38 -7.73
C THR A 317 -11.45 -3.08 -7.58
N VAL A 318 -12.22 -2.79 -6.53
CA VAL A 318 -13.50 -3.46 -6.24
C VAL A 318 -14.69 -2.69 -6.82
N THR A 319 -14.61 -1.37 -6.96
CA THR A 319 -15.74 -0.55 -7.42
C THR A 319 -15.38 0.32 -8.62
N LEU A 320 -14.37 1.17 -8.50
CA LEU A 320 -14.10 2.22 -9.48
C LEU A 320 -13.70 1.66 -10.85
N LEU A 321 -12.64 0.86 -10.91
CA LEU A 321 -12.12 0.32 -12.17
C LEU A 321 -13.10 -0.68 -12.82
N PRO A 322 -13.72 -1.63 -12.09
CA PRO A 322 -14.80 -2.45 -12.64
C PRO A 322 -15.94 -1.62 -13.24
N LYS A 323 -16.33 -0.52 -12.58
CA LYS A 323 -17.38 0.36 -13.08
C LYS A 323 -16.96 1.11 -14.34
N ILE A 324 -15.75 1.66 -14.38
CA ILE A 324 -15.20 2.29 -15.59
C ILE A 324 -15.20 1.28 -16.74
N ALA A 325 -14.78 0.04 -16.46
CA ALA A 325 -14.73 -1.02 -17.45
C ALA A 325 -16.12 -1.38 -18.01
N LEU A 326 -17.11 -1.55 -17.12
CA LEU A 326 -18.50 -1.79 -17.49
C LEU A 326 -19.09 -0.63 -18.31
N GLU A 327 -18.95 0.61 -17.83
CA GLU A 327 -19.47 1.82 -18.51
C GLU A 327 -18.80 2.07 -19.87
N LYS A 328 -17.62 1.50 -20.11
CA LYS A 328 -16.88 1.61 -21.36
C LYS A 328 -16.95 0.36 -22.21
N ASN A 329 -17.65 -0.69 -21.75
CA ASN A 329 -17.71 -1.98 -22.43
C ASN A 329 -16.31 -2.55 -22.74
N VAL A 330 -15.45 -2.61 -21.72
CA VAL A 330 -14.10 -3.21 -21.77
C VAL A 330 -13.96 -4.24 -20.64
N LYS A 331 -13.00 -5.17 -20.75
CA LYS A 331 -12.73 -6.19 -19.72
C LYS A 331 -11.79 -5.61 -18.66
N PHE A 332 -12.11 -5.79 -17.39
CA PHE A 332 -11.20 -5.49 -16.28
C PHE A 332 -10.54 -6.78 -15.79
N LEU A 333 -9.22 -6.80 -15.71
CA LEU A 333 -8.49 -7.93 -15.15
C LEU A 333 -8.29 -7.74 -13.65
N GLU A 334 -9.29 -8.16 -12.88
CA GLU A 334 -9.31 -8.04 -11.41
C GLU A 334 -8.12 -8.74 -10.74
N PRO A 335 -7.41 -8.11 -9.79
CA PRO A 335 -6.44 -8.80 -8.94
C PRO A 335 -7.08 -9.99 -8.19
N THR A 336 -6.32 -11.08 -7.98
CA THR A 336 -6.82 -12.31 -7.32
C THR A 336 -7.09 -12.10 -5.84
N ASN A 337 -6.52 -11.03 -5.25
CA ASN A 337 -6.46 -10.78 -3.82
C ASN A 337 -5.81 -11.95 -3.05
N ASN A 338 -4.98 -12.78 -3.72
CA ASN A 338 -4.36 -13.96 -3.11
C ASN A 338 -3.36 -13.55 -2.01
N ILE A 339 -3.74 -13.83 -0.76
CA ILE A 339 -2.95 -13.52 0.43
C ILE A 339 -1.65 -14.32 0.47
N GLU A 340 -1.66 -15.59 0.06
CA GLU A 340 -0.45 -16.45 0.07
C GLU A 340 0.58 -15.90 -0.90
N PHE A 341 0.14 -15.60 -2.13
CA PHE A 341 0.99 -15.00 -3.16
C PHE A 341 1.61 -13.68 -2.68
N LEU A 342 0.80 -12.78 -2.12
CA LEU A 342 1.31 -11.49 -1.66
C LEU A 342 2.22 -11.65 -0.44
N SER A 343 1.88 -12.55 0.50
CA SER A 343 2.70 -12.82 1.69
C SER A 343 4.10 -13.31 1.35
N GLU A 344 4.22 -14.24 0.40
CA GLU A 344 5.51 -14.76 -0.06
C GLU A 344 6.37 -13.66 -0.69
N ASN A 345 5.77 -12.82 -1.55
CA ASN A 345 6.52 -11.80 -2.26
C ASN A 345 6.88 -10.60 -1.38
N LEU A 346 6.01 -10.17 -0.47
CA LEU A 346 6.35 -9.14 0.51
C LEU A 346 7.43 -9.63 1.48
N THR A 347 7.41 -10.92 1.85
CA THR A 347 8.47 -11.54 2.67
C THR A 347 9.84 -11.41 2.01
N LYS A 348 9.95 -11.67 0.70
CA LYS A 348 11.21 -11.51 -0.05
C LYS A 348 11.71 -10.06 -0.07
N ILE A 349 10.79 -9.09 -0.17
CA ILE A 349 11.14 -7.66 -0.10
C ILE A 349 11.69 -7.33 1.30
N ILE A 350 11.00 -7.78 2.36
CA ILE A 350 11.42 -7.54 3.74
C ILE A 350 12.76 -8.22 4.05
N GLU A 351 12.94 -9.46 3.60
CA GLU A 351 14.19 -10.22 3.75
C GLU A 351 15.38 -9.45 3.16
N LYS A 352 15.22 -8.97 1.91
CA LYS A 352 16.25 -8.15 1.26
C LYS A 352 16.60 -6.90 2.07
N GLU A 353 15.61 -6.22 2.64
CA GLU A 353 15.84 -5.05 3.50
C GLU A 353 16.53 -5.41 4.82
N MET A 354 16.27 -6.59 5.38
CA MET A 354 16.92 -7.02 6.61
C MET A 354 18.39 -7.41 6.43
N PHE A 355 18.84 -7.66 5.20
CA PHE A 355 20.25 -7.90 4.87
C PHE A 355 21.03 -6.61 4.58
N ASN A 356 20.34 -5.49 4.37
CA ASN A 356 20.91 -4.15 4.25
C ASN A 356 20.99 -3.46 5.61
#